data_AF-A0A843UKI3-F1
#
_entry.id   AF-A0A843UKI3-F1
#
_cell.length_a   1.000
_cell.length_b   1.000
_cell.length_c   1.000
_cell.angle_alpha   90.00
_cell.angle_beta   90.00
_cell.angle_gamma   90.00
#
_symmetry.space_group_name_H-M   'P 1'
#
loop_
_entity.id
_entity.type
_entity.pdbx_description
1 polymer ?
#
loop_
_entity_poly.entity_id
_entity_poly.type
_entity_poly.pdbx_seq_one_letter_code
_entity_poly.pdbx_strand_id
1 'polypeptide(L)'
;MIGSVNVSVGQKEDRLMMTGMHTVADIFCIGCGSIMGWKYFVAHERNQKYKEGKFILERCRVLGPDGPNYWVNHEAQVSGSDAQGT
;
A
#
# COMPACT_ATOMS: atom_id res chain seq x y z
N MET A 1 14.93 -17.28 -1.09
CA MET A 1 15.00 -16.31 -2.21
C MET A 1 14.08 -15.15 -1.87
N ILE A 2 14.63 -13.97 -1.58
CA ILE A 2 13.81 -12.75 -1.51
C ILE A 2 13.74 -12.26 -2.96
N GLY A 3 12.65 -12.56 -3.66
CA GLY A 3 12.47 -12.14 -5.05
C GLY A 3 12.17 -10.65 -5.11
N SER A 4 13.07 -9.85 -5.67
CA SER A 4 12.77 -8.47 -6.06
C SER A 4 11.77 -8.51 -7.22
N VAL A 5 10.49 -8.28 -6.94
CA VAL A 5 9.44 -8.22 -7.97
C VAL A 5 9.30 -6.78 -8.44
N ASN A 6 9.78 -6.52 -9.65
CA ASN A 6 9.61 -5.23 -10.32
C ASN A 6 8.18 -5.11 -10.89
N VAL A 7 7.62 -3.90 -10.89
CA VAL A 7 6.29 -3.60 -11.46
C VAL A 7 6.43 -2.85 -12.79
N SER A 8 5.53 -3.10 -13.73
CA SER A 8 5.36 -2.25 -14.93
C SER A 8 4.23 -1.25 -14.69
N VAL A 9 4.24 -0.13 -15.42
CA VAL A 9 3.24 0.94 -15.29
C VAL A 9 2.39 1.00 -16.55
N GLY A 10 1.07 1.05 -16.38
CA GLY A 10 0.09 1.18 -17.45
C GLY A 10 -0.07 2.60 -17.98
N GLN A 11 -1.17 2.82 -18.68
CA GLN A 11 -1.55 4.13 -19.21
C GLN A 11 -1.93 5.08 -18.08
N LYS A 12 -1.56 6.36 -18.22
CA LYS A 12 -2.00 7.41 -17.32
C LYS A 12 -3.43 7.81 -17.63
N GLU A 13 -4.25 7.88 -16.59
CA GLU A 13 -5.65 8.28 -16.66
C GLU A 13 -5.98 9.24 -15.53
N ASP A 14 -6.90 10.17 -15.78
CA ASP A 14 -7.42 11.06 -14.76
C ASP A 14 -8.61 10.39 -14.06
N ARG A 15 -8.50 10.24 -12.74
CA ARG A 15 -9.50 9.59 -11.89
C ARG A 15 -9.96 10.56 -10.80
N LEU A 16 -11.27 10.78 -10.72
CA LEU A 16 -11.87 11.49 -9.60
C LEU A 16 -11.89 10.57 -8.37
N MET A 17 -11.29 11.02 -7.27
CA MET A 17 -11.26 10.29 -6.00
C MET A 17 -11.87 11.13 -4.88
N MET A 18 -11.98 10.58 -3.67
CA MET A 18 -12.53 11.28 -2.51
C MET A 18 -11.79 12.60 -2.19
N THR A 19 -10.49 12.68 -2.48
CA THR A 19 -9.67 13.87 -2.23
C THR A 19 -9.40 14.68 -3.51
N GLY A 20 -10.29 14.59 -4.51
CA GLY A 20 -10.19 15.33 -5.76
C GLY A 20 -9.61 14.55 -6.93
N MET A 21 -9.31 15.28 -8.02
CA MET A 21 -8.83 14.72 -9.28
C MET A 21 -7.34 14.34 -9.20
N HIS A 22 -7.00 13.17 -9.71
CA HIS A 22 -5.63 12.67 -9.79
C HIS A 22 -5.35 12.01 -11.13
N THR A 23 -4.18 12.27 -11.72
CA THR A 23 -3.64 11.44 -12.79
C THR A 23 -2.93 10.25 -12.16
N VAL A 24 -3.43 9.04 -12.44
CA VAL A 24 -2.90 7.77 -11.92
C VAL A 24 -2.58 6.81 -13.06
N ALA A 25 -1.81 5.76 -12.80
CA ALA A 25 -1.72 4.62 -13.70
C ALA A 25 -1.69 3.33 -12.89
N ASP A 26 -2.38 2.31 -13.38
CA ASP A 26 -2.32 0.97 -12.81
C ASP A 26 -0.91 0.41 -12.93
N ILE A 27 -0.52 -0.39 -11.94
CA ILE A 27 0.76 -1.08 -11.91
C ILE A 27 0.55 -2.59 -11.95
N PHE A 28 1.39 -3.27 -12.72
CA PHE A 28 1.25 -4.69 -12.99
C PHE A 28 2.48 -5.44 -12.50
N CYS A 29 2.27 -6.63 -11.94
CA CYS A 29 3.36 -7.52 -11.61
C CYS A 29 4.06 -7.99 -12.90
N ILE A 30 5.37 -7.82 -13.02
CA ILE A 30 6.10 -8.30 -14.21
C ILE A 30 6.08 -9.84 -14.31
N GLY A 31 5.98 -10.55 -13.18
CA GLY A 31 5.99 -12.01 -13.16
C GLY A 31 4.68 -12.66 -13.65
N CYS A 32 3.52 -12.12 -13.26
CA CYS A 32 2.22 -12.73 -13.57
C CYS A 32 1.25 -11.82 -14.33
N GLY A 33 1.60 -10.55 -14.57
CA GLY A 33 0.78 -9.59 -15.30
C GLY A 33 -0.47 -9.10 -14.57
N SER A 34 -0.73 -9.54 -13.33
CA SER A 34 -1.88 -9.06 -12.56
C SER A 34 -1.70 -7.62 -12.11
N ILE A 35 -2.81 -6.88 -12.01
CA ILE A 35 -2.82 -5.53 -11.43
C ILE A 35 -2.53 -5.62 -9.95
N MET A 36 -1.54 -4.90 -9.46
CA MET A 36 -1.13 -4.88 -8.05
C MET A 36 -1.66 -3.64 -7.31
N GLY A 37 -2.15 -2.65 -8.05
CA GLY A 37 -2.61 -1.36 -7.53
C GLY A 37 -2.32 -0.24 -8.52
N TRP A 38 -2.03 0.98 -8.04
CA TRP A 38 -1.77 2.14 -8.90
C TRP A 38 -0.70 3.09 -8.34
N LYS A 39 -0.11 3.89 -9.22
CA LYS A 39 0.82 4.97 -8.89
C LYS A 39 0.16 6.34 -9.14
N TYR A 40 0.35 7.27 -8.22
CA TYR A 40 -0.01 8.68 -8.43
C TYR A 40 1.07 9.39 -9.26
N PHE A 41 0.65 10.04 -10.34
CA PHE A 41 1.53 10.89 -11.15
C PHE A 41 1.31 12.36 -10.86
N VAL A 42 0.05 12.79 -10.83
CA VAL A 42 -0.33 14.18 -10.59
C VAL A 42 -1.51 14.20 -9.62
N ALA A 43 -1.43 15.06 -8.61
CA ALA A 43 -2.56 15.45 -7.79
C ALA A 43 -2.89 16.91 -8.11
N HIS A 44 -4.13 17.20 -8.51
CA HIS A 44 -4.49 18.56 -8.95
C HIS A 44 -4.62 19.54 -7.77
N GLU A 45 -4.92 19.02 -6.57
CA GLU A 45 -5.00 19.82 -5.36
C GLU A 45 -3.65 19.92 -4.65
N ARG A 46 -3.28 21.13 -4.21
CA ARG A 46 -1.98 21.39 -3.55
C ARG A 46 -1.77 20.57 -2.28
N ASN A 47 -2.83 20.38 -1.49
CA ASN A 47 -2.80 19.59 -0.26
C ASN A 47 -2.65 18.07 -0.52
N GLN A 48 -2.80 17.60 -1.77
CA GLN A 48 -2.64 16.19 -2.15
C GLN A 48 -1.31 15.89 -2.84
N LYS A 49 -0.45 16.90 -3.08
CA LYS A 49 0.83 16.75 -3.78
C LYS A 49 1.78 15.73 -3.13
N TYR A 50 1.66 15.50 -1.83
CA TYR A 50 2.43 14.46 -1.12
C TYR A 50 2.16 13.03 -1.64
N LYS A 51 1.08 12.82 -2.39
CA LYS A 51 0.74 11.54 -3.02
C LYS A 51 1.53 11.30 -4.30
N GLU A 52 1.99 12.34 -5.00
CA GLU A 52 2.70 12.20 -6.27
C GLU A 52 3.95 11.32 -6.10
N GLY A 53 4.12 10.35 -7.00
CA GLY A 53 5.18 9.35 -6.93
C GLY A 53 4.92 8.17 -5.99
N LYS A 54 3.89 8.23 -5.13
CA LYS A 54 3.52 7.15 -4.21
C LYS A 54 2.69 6.07 -4.92
N PHE A 55 2.70 4.89 -4.35
CA PHE A 55 1.98 3.71 -4.82
C PHE A 55 0.93 3.29 -3.80
N ILE A 56 -0.22 2.84 -4.28
CA ILE A 56 -1.20 2.08 -3.51
C ILE A 56 -1.15 0.65 -4.02
N LEU A 57 -1.00 -0.29 -3.10
CA LEU A 57 -0.96 -1.72 -3.39
C LEU A 57 -2.15 -2.44 -2.76
N GLU A 58 -2.76 -3.34 -3.51
CA GLU A 58 -3.83 -4.21 -3.04
C GLU A 58 -3.23 -5.42 -2.31
N ARG A 59 -3.50 -5.53 -1.01
CA ARG A 59 -2.94 -6.58 -0.12
C ARG A 59 -3.18 -8.00 -0.62
N CYS A 60 -4.37 -8.27 -1.16
CA CYS A 60 -4.75 -9.60 -1.65
C CYS A 60 -3.91 -10.08 -2.84
N ARG A 61 -3.13 -9.19 -3.48
CA ARG A 61 -2.33 -9.50 -4.66
C ARG A 61 -0.83 -9.45 -4.40
N VAL A 62 -0.41 -8.90 -3.26
CA VAL A 62 1.00 -8.80 -2.84
C VAL A 62 1.44 -10.00 -1.99
N LEU A 63 0.50 -10.63 -1.28
CA LEU A 63 0.80 -11.74 -0.38
C LEU A 63 0.44 -13.06 -1.08
N GLY A 64 1.38 -14.01 -1.10
CA GLY A 64 1.11 -15.39 -1.54
C GLY A 64 0.13 -16.10 -0.60
N PRO A 65 -0.30 -17.33 -0.92
CA PRO A 65 -1.21 -18.13 -0.08
C PRO A 65 -0.68 -18.32 1.35
N ASP A 66 0.63 -18.22 1.55
CA ASP A 66 1.32 -18.34 2.84
C ASP A 66 1.71 -16.98 3.45
N GLY A 67 0.98 -15.91 3.10
CA GLY A 67 1.33 -14.52 3.39
C GLY A 67 1.79 -14.29 4.85
N PRO A 68 2.87 -13.52 5.09
CA PRO A 68 3.32 -13.23 6.45
C PRO A 68 2.24 -12.47 7.22
N ASN A 69 1.88 -12.98 8.40
CA ASN A 69 0.91 -12.41 9.33
C ASN A 69 1.40 -11.06 9.90
N TYR A 70 1.32 -9.99 9.13
CA TYR A 70 1.60 -8.63 9.64
C TYR A 70 0.45 -8.06 10.51
N TRP A 71 -0.49 -8.91 10.95
CA TRP A 71 -1.68 -8.56 11.75
C TRP A 71 -1.90 -9.37 13.02
N VAL A 72 -0.96 -10.22 13.46
CA VAL A 72 -1.07 -10.86 14.78
C VAL A 72 0.10 -10.37 15.62
N ASN A 73 -0.03 -9.17 16.22
CA ASN A 73 0.67 -8.71 17.44
C ASN A 73 0.52 -7.18 17.64
N HIS A 74 -0.71 -6.65 17.67
CA HIS A 74 -0.97 -5.29 18.19
C HIS A 74 -2.07 -5.29 19.27
N GLU A 75 -2.13 -6.36 20.06
CA GLU A 75 -2.92 -6.42 21.31
C GLU A 75 -2.08 -6.92 22.50
N ALA A 76 -0.75 -6.93 22.38
CA ALA A 76 0.10 -7.04 23.55
C ALA A 76 0.58 -5.64 23.91
N GLN A 77 0.27 -5.21 25.14
CA GLN A 77 0.79 -4.05 25.87
C GLN A 77 -0.14 -2.83 25.98
N VAL A 78 -1.12 -2.93 26.89
CA VAL A 78 -1.48 -1.83 27.79
C VAL A 78 -1.51 -2.37 29.23
N SER A 79 -0.54 -1.89 30.03
CA SER A 79 -0.56 -1.59 31.48
C SER A 79 -1.18 -2.60 32.47
N GLY A 80 -0.56 -3.02 33.56
CA GLY A 80 0.62 -2.52 34.27
C GLY A 80 0.88 -3.41 35.50
N SER A 81 2.12 -3.38 36.00
CA SER A 81 2.56 -4.11 37.18
C SER A 81 2.17 -3.36 38.44
N ASP A 82 1.45 -4.01 39.35
CA ASP A 82 1.44 -3.61 40.77
C ASP A 82 2.18 -4.69 41.57
N ALA A 83 3.36 -4.32 42.03
CA ALA A 83 4.04 -4.99 43.12
C ALA A 83 3.53 -4.38 44.43
N GLN A 84 3.10 -5.22 45.37
CA GLN A 84 3.20 -4.86 46.79
C GLN A 84 3.48 -6.11 47.62
N GLY A 85 4.72 -6.21 48.09
CA GLY A 85 5.04 -6.95 49.29
C GLY A 85 4.99 -5.99 50.47
N THR A 86 4.19 -6.33 51.48
CA THR A 86 4.45 -6.24 52.93
C THR A 86 3.44 -7.14 53.62
#